data_AF-A0AAV6C0T5-F1
#
_entry.id   AF-A0AAV6C0T5-F1
#
_cell.length_a   1.000
_cell.length_b   1.000
_cell.length_c   1.000
_cell.angle_alpha   90.00
_cell.angle_beta   90.00
_cell.angle_gamma   90.00
#
_symmetry.space_group_name_H-M   'P 1'
#
loop_
_entity.id
_entity.type
_entity.pdbx_description
1 polymer ?
#
loop_
_entity_poly.entity_id
_entity_poly.type
_entity_poly.pdbx_seq_one_letter_code
_entity_poly.pdbx_strand_id
1 'polypeptide(L)'
;MIRVLRETHETPEGVARRLQRAGGANRFGEANYRAVWGWNRLAWIGGKFEERDPATGSLVREVVELRLEPKYPAVNRWHIERWVPPEAYGSPRAWYAQTTELTGGRSVPALGPYPSRGEYEHCFTLEGPRGEFVQLTASAAEWIARAIEWTRRQPRVARRNALEARQDREERRYDAWAFDLLDDSVPAFHRRPFVTML
;
A
#
# COMPACT_ATOMS: atom_id res chain seq x y z
N MET A 1 -20.41 -19.37 -15.11
CA MET A 1 -19.16 -19.46 -14.34
C MET A 1 -18.19 -18.43 -14.91
N ILE A 2 -17.95 -17.32 -14.22
CA ILE A 2 -16.97 -16.30 -14.67
C ILE A 2 -15.59 -16.77 -14.22
N ARG A 3 -14.74 -17.15 -15.16
CA ARG A 3 -13.36 -17.52 -14.87
C ARG A 3 -12.55 -16.23 -14.79
N VAL A 4 -12.26 -15.76 -13.57
CA VAL A 4 -11.36 -14.61 -13.37
C VAL A 4 -9.95 -15.08 -13.74
N LEU A 5 -9.54 -14.78 -14.97
CA LEU A 5 -8.16 -15.01 -15.40
C LEU A 5 -7.29 -13.92 -14.77
N ARG A 6 -6.21 -14.34 -14.08
CA ARG A 6 -5.19 -13.42 -13.59
C ARG A 6 -4.49 -12.82 -14.80
N GLU A 7 -4.76 -11.55 -15.06
CA GLU A 7 -4.07 -10.80 -16.11
C GLU A 7 -2.62 -10.56 -15.65
N THR A 8 -1.66 -10.94 -16.49
CA THR A 8 -0.23 -10.80 -16.17
C THR A 8 0.45 -9.93 -17.21
N HIS A 9 1.38 -9.07 -16.76
CA HIS A 9 2.16 -8.21 -17.64
C HIS A 9 3.61 -8.17 -17.20
N GLU A 10 4.51 -8.50 -18.10
CA GLU A 10 5.94 -8.36 -17.88
C GLU A 10 6.39 -6.91 -18.04
N THR A 11 7.35 -6.50 -17.21
CA THR A 11 7.90 -5.15 -17.29
C THR A 11 8.66 -4.98 -18.61
N PRO A 12 8.32 -3.98 -19.44
CA PRO A 12 9.05 -3.75 -20.68
C PRO A 12 10.54 -3.46 -20.41
N GLU A 13 11.45 -4.04 -21.20
CA GLU A 13 12.90 -3.90 -21.00
C GLU A 13 13.37 -2.43 -21.03
N GLY A 14 12.75 -1.62 -21.90
CA GLY A 14 13.01 -0.17 -21.95
C GLY A 14 12.71 0.53 -20.62
N VAL A 15 11.65 0.12 -19.93
CA VAL A 15 11.29 0.65 -18.60
C VAL A 15 12.30 0.20 -17.55
N ALA A 16 12.62 -1.09 -17.50
CA ALA A 16 13.57 -1.65 -16.54
C ALA A 16 14.94 -0.94 -16.63
N ARG A 17 15.46 -0.74 -17.85
CA ARG A 17 16.73 -0.03 -18.07
C ARG A 17 16.68 1.43 -17.61
N ARG A 18 15.57 2.14 -17.85
CA ARG A 18 15.42 3.52 -17.40
C ARG A 18 15.36 3.64 -15.88
N LEU A 19 14.65 2.73 -15.22
CA LEU A 19 14.58 2.68 -13.75
C LEU A 19 15.95 2.39 -13.12
N GLN A 20 16.70 1.44 -13.67
CA GLN A 20 18.06 1.16 -13.22
C GLN A 20 18.98 2.37 -13.39
N ARG A 21 18.91 3.07 -14.52
CA ARG A 21 19.70 4.30 -14.74
C ARG A 21 19.30 5.43 -13.80
N ALA A 22 18.01 5.56 -13.49
CA ALA A 22 17.50 6.62 -12.61
C ALA A 22 17.91 6.42 -11.15
N GLY A 23 17.81 5.20 -10.63
CA GLY A 23 18.05 4.90 -9.22
C GLY A 23 19.35 4.16 -8.91
N GLY A 24 20.12 3.76 -9.93
CA GLY A 24 21.31 2.93 -9.76
C GLY A 24 20.99 1.48 -9.42
N ALA A 25 22.01 0.77 -8.94
CA ALA A 25 21.93 -0.62 -8.54
C ALA A 25 22.06 -0.79 -7.01
N ASN A 26 21.46 -1.86 -6.48
CA ASN A 26 21.63 -2.28 -5.09
C ASN A 26 22.97 -3.03 -4.92
N ARG A 27 23.27 -3.46 -3.69
CA ARG A 27 24.51 -4.18 -3.35
C ARG A 27 24.67 -5.54 -4.05
N PHE A 28 23.63 -6.03 -4.73
CA PHE A 28 23.62 -7.27 -5.49
C PHE A 28 23.68 -7.03 -7.01
N GLY A 29 23.83 -5.78 -7.46
CA GLY A 29 23.87 -5.43 -8.88
C GLY A 29 22.49 -5.35 -9.55
N GLU A 30 21.40 -5.55 -8.81
CA GLU A 30 20.03 -5.43 -9.31
C GLU A 30 19.57 -3.96 -9.25
N ALA A 31 18.56 -3.59 -10.04
CA ALA A 31 18.08 -2.20 -10.07
C ALA A 31 17.47 -1.77 -8.72
N ASN A 32 17.80 -0.58 -8.21
CA ASN A 32 17.16 -0.06 -6.99
C ASN A 32 15.67 0.21 -7.14
N TYR A 33 15.17 0.29 -8.37
CA TYR A 33 13.76 0.47 -8.68
C TYR A 33 13.31 -0.54 -9.73
N ARG A 34 12.07 -1.00 -9.61
CA ARG A 34 11.41 -1.84 -10.62
C ARG A 34 9.97 -1.41 -10.82
N ALA A 35 9.45 -1.68 -12.01
CA ALA A 35 8.01 -1.69 -12.22
C ALA A 35 7.51 -3.13 -12.04
N VAL A 36 6.28 -3.29 -11.58
CA VAL A 36 5.64 -4.60 -11.49
C VAL A 36 4.14 -4.46 -11.71
N TRP A 37 3.55 -5.42 -12.43
CA TRP A 37 2.11 -5.51 -12.54
C TRP A 37 1.52 -6.08 -11.25
N GLY A 38 0.42 -5.53 -10.75
CA GLY A 38 -0.13 -5.88 -9.44
C GLY A 38 -0.38 -7.38 -9.27
N TRP A 39 -0.96 -8.06 -10.27
CA TRP A 39 -1.16 -9.51 -10.26
C TRP A 39 0.13 -10.33 -10.28
N ASN A 40 1.22 -9.79 -10.84
CA ASN A 40 2.52 -10.48 -10.90
C ASN A 40 3.25 -10.38 -9.56
N ARG A 41 2.92 -9.39 -8.71
CA ARG A 41 3.58 -9.19 -7.42
C ARG A 41 2.87 -9.95 -6.31
N LEU A 42 3.37 -11.14 -6.00
CA LEU A 42 2.94 -11.89 -4.82
C LEU A 42 3.81 -11.56 -3.62
N ALA A 43 3.22 -11.53 -2.42
CA ALA A 43 3.90 -11.41 -1.15
C ALA A 43 3.38 -12.47 -0.17
N TRP A 44 4.17 -12.76 0.86
CA TRP A 44 3.73 -13.60 1.95
C TRP A 44 2.66 -12.87 2.77
N ILE A 45 1.49 -13.48 2.89
CA ILE A 45 0.39 -13.03 3.75
C ILE A 45 0.05 -14.18 4.70
N GLY A 46 0.32 -13.97 5.97
CA GLY A 46 -0.04 -14.88 7.05
C GLY A 46 -1.34 -14.44 7.69
N GLY A 47 -2.27 -15.37 7.90
CA GLY A 47 -3.55 -15.05 8.51
C GLY A 47 -4.56 -16.16 8.40
N LYS A 48 -5.81 -15.82 8.69
CA LYS A 48 -6.96 -16.72 8.55
C LYS A 48 -7.53 -16.62 7.14
N PHE A 49 -7.62 -17.76 6.47
CA PHE A 49 -8.20 -17.88 5.14
C PHE A 49 -9.46 -18.74 5.18
N GLU A 50 -10.48 -18.31 4.45
CA GLU A 50 -11.66 -19.10 4.19
C GLU A 50 -11.50 -19.85 2.88
N GLU A 51 -11.70 -21.16 2.91
CA GLU A 51 -11.83 -21.95 1.69
C GLU A 51 -13.30 -22.22 1.43
N ARG A 52 -13.74 -21.82 0.24
CA ARG A 52 -15.13 -21.96 -0.22
C ARG A 52 -15.17 -22.91 -1.41
N ASP A 53 -16.22 -23.70 -1.50
CA ASP A 53 -16.46 -24.60 -2.61
C ASP A 53 -16.66 -23.76 -3.89
N PRO A 54 -15.84 -23.96 -4.94
CA PRO A 54 -15.95 -23.22 -6.19
C PRO A 54 -17.30 -23.37 -6.91
N ALA A 55 -18.02 -24.48 -6.70
CA ALA A 55 -19.29 -24.76 -7.35
C ALA A 55 -20.48 -24.15 -6.58
N THR A 56 -20.45 -24.21 -5.25
CA THR A 56 -21.59 -23.80 -4.41
C THR A 56 -21.39 -22.49 -3.65
N GLY A 57 -20.15 -22.02 -3.51
CA GLY A 57 -19.78 -20.84 -2.69
C GLY A 57 -19.83 -21.09 -1.18
N SER A 58 -20.21 -22.29 -0.75
CA SER A 58 -20.32 -22.69 0.66
C SER A 58 -18.95 -22.71 1.32
N LEU A 59 -18.87 -22.28 2.58
CA LEU A 59 -17.65 -22.37 3.38
C LEU A 59 -17.31 -23.84 3.63
N VAL A 60 -16.15 -24.27 3.17
CA VAL A 60 -15.62 -25.64 3.36
C VAL A 60 -14.83 -25.70 4.67
N ARG A 61 -13.92 -24.75 4.88
CA ARG A 61 -13.12 -24.66 6.11
C ARG A 61 -12.49 -23.27 6.28
N GLU A 62 -12.04 -23.02 7.50
CA GLU A 62 -11.16 -21.91 7.83
C GLU A 62 -9.77 -22.47 8.20
N VAL A 63 -8.71 -21.87 7.66
CA VAL A 63 -7.33 -22.29 7.90
C VAL A 63 -6.46 -21.10 8.26
N VAL A 64 -5.59 -21.25 9.26
CA VAL A 64 -4.58 -20.26 9.61
C VAL A 64 -3.24 -20.73 9.06
N GLU A 65 -2.72 -20.02 8.07
CA GLU A 65 -1.47 -20.37 7.39
C GLU A 65 -0.82 -19.15 6.71
N LEU A 66 0.30 -19.41 6.04
CA LEU A 66 1.06 -18.43 5.27
C LEU A 66 0.89 -18.73 3.76
N ARG A 67 0.39 -17.77 2.99
CA ARG A 67 0.16 -17.91 1.54
C ARG A 67 0.91 -16.86 0.74
N LEU A 68 1.20 -17.17 -0.53
CA LEU A 68 1.62 -16.16 -1.51
C LEU A 68 0.38 -15.57 -2.17
N GLU A 69 0.08 -14.33 -1.83
CA GLU A 69 -1.09 -13.59 -2.32
C GLU A 69 -0.66 -12.29 -3.00
N PRO A 70 -1.49 -11.71 -3.89
CA PRO A 70 -1.19 -10.40 -4.49
C PRO A 70 -0.88 -9.36 -3.41
N LYS A 71 0.29 -8.72 -3.51
CA LYS A 71 0.74 -7.69 -2.55
C LYS A 71 -0.18 -6.46 -2.56
N TYR A 72 -0.77 -6.16 -3.72
CA TYR A 72 -1.53 -4.94 -3.95
C TYR A 72 -3.01 -5.24 -4.19
N PRO A 73 -3.94 -4.56 -3.49
CA PRO A 73 -5.37 -4.64 -3.79
C PRO A 73 -5.69 -4.18 -5.23
N ALA A 74 -4.99 -3.14 -5.70
CA ALA A 74 -5.06 -2.66 -7.08
C ALA A 74 -4.23 -3.56 -8.02
N VAL A 75 -4.72 -4.78 -8.23
CA VAL A 75 -4.03 -5.85 -8.97
C VAL A 75 -3.85 -5.54 -10.46
N ASN A 76 -4.77 -4.77 -11.06
CA ASN A 76 -4.71 -4.40 -12.48
C ASN A 76 -4.05 -3.03 -12.69
N ARG A 77 -2.95 -2.76 -11.97
CA ARG A 77 -2.18 -1.51 -12.07
C ARG A 77 -0.69 -1.81 -12.09
N TRP A 78 0.06 -0.89 -12.69
CA TRP A 78 1.51 -0.88 -12.58
C TRP A 78 1.92 -0.21 -11.27
N HIS A 79 2.87 -0.83 -10.59
CA HIS A 79 3.44 -0.35 -9.33
C HIS A 79 4.93 -0.10 -9.52
N ILE A 80 5.42 1.04 -9.04
CA ILE A 80 6.85 1.29 -8.91
C ILE A 80 7.26 0.92 -7.50
N GLU A 81 8.18 -0.02 -7.40
CA GLU A 81 8.77 -0.46 -6.16
C GLU A 81 10.24 -0.04 -6.08
N ARG A 82 10.73 0.13 -4.87
CA ARG A 82 12.11 0.45 -4.56
C ARG A 82 12.71 -0.60 -3.65
N TRP A 83 13.92 -1.03 -3.96
CA TRP A 83 14.68 -1.92 -3.10
C TRP A 83 15.02 -1.25 -1.77
N VAL A 84 14.73 -1.96 -0.69
CA VAL A 84 15.00 -1.59 0.69
C VAL A 84 15.92 -2.66 1.29
N PRO A 85 17.06 -2.25 1.88
CA PRO A 85 18.02 -3.19 2.42
C PRO A 85 17.49 -3.89 3.69
N PRO A 86 18.00 -5.10 4.01
CA PRO A 86 17.54 -5.90 5.16
C PRO A 86 17.64 -5.14 6.49
N GLU A 87 18.67 -4.29 6.64
CA GLU A 87 18.91 -3.54 7.88
C GLU A 87 17.79 -2.53 8.20
N ALA A 88 17.00 -2.13 7.21
CA ALA A 88 15.85 -1.25 7.42
C ALA A 88 14.69 -1.94 8.18
N TYR A 89 14.65 -3.27 8.18
CA TYR A 89 13.64 -4.08 8.87
C TYR A 89 14.07 -4.52 10.27
N GLY A 90 15.24 -4.05 10.74
CA GLY A 90 15.82 -4.46 12.02
C GLY A 90 16.49 -5.84 11.94
N SER A 91 16.65 -6.49 13.09
CA SER A 91 17.23 -7.83 13.19
C SER A 91 16.19 -8.92 12.85
N PRO A 92 16.62 -10.12 12.40
CA PRO A 92 15.69 -11.24 12.19
C PRO A 92 14.85 -11.56 13.42
N ARG A 93 15.44 -11.46 14.62
CA ARG A 93 14.71 -11.66 15.87
C ARG A 93 13.63 -10.59 16.08
N ALA A 94 13.96 -9.33 15.83
CA ALA A 94 13.00 -8.23 15.96
C ALA A 94 11.87 -8.35 14.94
N TRP A 95 12.18 -8.76 13.70
CA TRP A 95 11.20 -9.04 12.66
C TRP A 95 10.16 -10.04 13.14
N TYR A 96 10.59 -11.25 13.52
CA TYR A 96 9.65 -12.27 13.99
C TYR A 96 8.91 -11.86 15.26
N ALA A 97 9.53 -11.09 16.17
CA ALA A 97 8.82 -10.57 17.33
C ALA A 97 7.72 -9.55 16.97
N GLN A 98 7.91 -8.77 15.90
CA GLN A 98 6.99 -7.70 15.48
C GLN A 98 5.92 -8.15 14.49
N THR A 99 6.23 -9.12 13.63
CA THR A 99 5.37 -9.54 12.52
C THR A 99 4.68 -10.87 12.75
N THR A 100 4.92 -11.50 13.90
CA THR A 100 4.24 -12.74 14.26
C THR A 100 2.97 -12.41 15.00
N GLU A 101 1.84 -12.85 14.45
CA GLU A 101 0.51 -12.59 14.99
C GLU A 101 -0.08 -13.86 15.58
N LEU A 102 -0.96 -13.70 16.57
CA LEU A 102 -1.75 -14.80 17.11
C LEU A 102 -3.12 -14.80 16.42
N THR A 103 -3.34 -15.77 15.53
CA THR A 103 -4.60 -15.92 14.80
C THR A 103 -5.19 -17.29 15.10
N GLY A 104 -6.41 -17.34 15.65
CA GLY A 104 -7.08 -18.61 15.98
C GLY A 104 -6.29 -19.49 16.97
N GLY A 105 -5.58 -18.87 17.92
CA GLY A 105 -4.72 -19.57 18.89
C GLY A 105 -3.41 -20.10 18.31
N ARG A 106 -3.09 -19.81 17.04
CA ARG A 106 -1.84 -20.19 16.38
C ARG A 106 -0.99 -18.98 16.09
N SER A 107 0.31 -19.13 16.28
CA SER A 107 1.30 -18.14 15.91
C SER A 107 1.56 -18.21 14.41
N VAL A 108 1.38 -17.12 13.68
CA VAL A 108 1.57 -17.03 12.23
C VAL A 108 2.49 -15.84 11.89
N PRO A 109 3.54 -16.04 11.06
CA PRO A 109 4.37 -14.93 10.59
C PRO A 109 3.60 -14.14 9.53
N ALA A 110 2.87 -13.10 9.93
CA ALA A 110 1.93 -12.36 9.08
C ALA A 110 2.56 -11.78 7.81
N LEU A 111 3.85 -11.38 7.89
CA LEU A 111 4.61 -10.84 6.75
C LEU A 111 5.65 -11.83 6.17
N GLY A 112 5.59 -13.10 6.60
CA GLY A 112 6.51 -14.13 6.15
C GLY A 112 7.92 -14.03 6.76
N PRO A 113 8.92 -14.66 6.11
CA PRO A 113 10.30 -14.72 6.62
C PRO A 113 10.98 -13.35 6.54
N TYR A 114 12.00 -13.16 7.38
CA TYR A 114 12.83 -11.96 7.34
C TYR A 114 13.47 -11.77 5.94
N PRO A 115 13.36 -10.57 5.33
CA PRO A 115 13.86 -10.32 3.98
C PRO A 115 15.39 -10.15 3.97
N SER A 116 16.13 -11.26 4.06
CA SER A 116 17.60 -11.26 4.20
C SER A 116 18.36 -10.61 3.04
N ARG A 117 17.78 -10.57 1.83
CA ARG A 117 18.31 -9.85 0.66
C ARG A 117 17.72 -8.44 0.49
N GLY A 118 16.98 -7.96 1.48
CA GLY A 118 16.10 -6.81 1.33
C GLY A 118 14.82 -7.16 0.58
N GLU A 119 13.96 -6.17 0.40
CA GLU A 119 12.68 -6.32 -0.30
C GLU A 119 12.36 -5.05 -1.08
N TYR A 120 11.65 -5.21 -2.19
CA TYR A 120 11.10 -4.13 -2.97
C TYR A 120 9.79 -3.65 -2.35
N GLU A 121 9.81 -2.42 -1.87
CA GLU A 121 8.67 -1.75 -1.26
C GLU A 121 7.97 -0.80 -2.20
N HIS A 122 6.66 -0.74 -2.05
CA HIS A 122 5.81 0.16 -2.82
C HIS A 122 6.25 1.60 -2.65
N CYS A 123 6.34 2.32 -3.77
CA CYS A 123 6.58 3.75 -3.76
C CYS A 123 5.47 4.51 -4.48
N PHE A 124 4.90 3.93 -5.54
CA PHE A 124 3.94 4.62 -6.38
C PHE A 124 3.06 3.63 -7.14
N THR A 125 1.77 3.92 -7.25
CA THR A 125 0.81 3.21 -8.12
C THR A 125 0.53 4.09 -9.35
N LEU A 126 0.63 3.54 -10.55
CA LEU A 126 0.27 4.26 -11.78
C LEU A 126 -1.26 4.23 -11.95
N GLU A 127 -1.88 5.28 -11.46
CA GLU A 127 -3.30 5.55 -11.62
C GLU A 127 -3.55 7.06 -11.71
N GLY A 128 -4.65 7.45 -12.35
CA GLY A 128 -5.05 8.85 -12.38
C GLY A 128 -5.91 9.23 -11.17
N PRO A 129 -6.36 10.50 -11.06
CA PRO A 129 -6.98 11.04 -9.85
C PRO A 129 -8.26 10.33 -9.39
N ARG A 130 -8.93 9.58 -10.27
CA ARG A 130 -10.14 8.80 -9.96
C ARG A 130 -9.88 7.30 -9.97
N GLY A 131 -8.61 6.89 -9.89
CA GLY A 131 -8.19 5.49 -9.93
C GLY A 131 -8.20 4.90 -11.35
N GLU A 132 -8.27 5.72 -12.40
CA GLU A 132 -8.21 5.25 -13.77
C GLU A 132 -6.87 4.59 -14.08
N PHE A 133 -6.88 3.61 -14.99
CA PHE A 133 -5.66 2.96 -15.45
C PHE A 133 -4.76 3.96 -16.20
N VAL A 134 -3.48 3.97 -15.84
CA VAL A 134 -2.45 4.73 -16.54
C VAL A 134 -1.43 3.75 -17.14
N GLN A 135 -1.20 3.89 -18.44
CA GLN A 135 -0.22 3.06 -19.15
C GLN A 135 1.20 3.34 -18.63
N LEU A 136 1.95 2.28 -18.37
CA LEU A 136 3.37 2.38 -18.05
C LEU A 136 4.17 2.80 -19.28
N THR A 137 4.87 3.93 -19.19
CA THR A 137 5.84 4.37 -20.19
C THR A 137 7.22 4.51 -19.56
N ALA A 138 8.27 4.35 -20.38
CA ALA A 138 9.65 4.46 -19.92
C ALA A 138 9.96 5.85 -19.32
N SER A 139 9.41 6.91 -19.91
CA SER A 139 9.58 8.29 -19.42
C SER A 139 8.87 8.52 -18.10
N ALA A 140 7.63 8.02 -17.94
CA ALA A 140 6.92 8.12 -16.67
C ALA A 140 7.66 7.39 -15.55
N ALA A 141 8.09 6.15 -15.79
CA ALA A 141 8.83 5.36 -14.83
C ALA A 141 10.15 6.05 -14.40
N GLU A 142 10.91 6.57 -15.36
CA GLU A 142 12.14 7.33 -15.08
C GLU A 142 11.87 8.57 -14.23
N TRP A 143 10.85 9.36 -14.61
CA TRP A 143 10.51 10.59 -13.92
C TRP A 143 10.10 10.31 -12.47
N ILE A 144 9.27 9.29 -12.23
CA ILE A 144 8.85 8.87 -10.89
C ILE A 144 10.07 8.47 -10.06
N ALA A 145 10.95 7.60 -10.58
CA ALA A 145 12.14 7.18 -9.85
C ALA A 145 13.07 8.35 -9.51
N ARG A 146 13.29 9.28 -10.44
CA ARG A 146 14.08 10.49 -10.19
C ARG A 146 13.44 11.41 -9.17
N ALA A 147 12.12 11.57 -9.19
CA ALA A 147 11.38 12.38 -8.22
C ALA A 147 11.48 11.80 -6.80
N ILE A 148 11.39 10.47 -6.66
CA ILE A 148 11.60 9.79 -5.39
C ILE A 148 13.03 10.00 -4.89
N GLU A 149 14.04 9.77 -5.75
CA GLU A 149 15.44 9.97 -5.38
C GLU A 149 15.75 11.43 -5.00
N TRP A 150 15.20 12.39 -5.73
CA TRP A 150 15.30 13.81 -5.39
C TRP A 150 14.75 14.09 -3.98
N THR A 151 13.55 13.60 -3.69
CA THR A 151 12.89 13.79 -2.38
C THR A 151 13.68 13.15 -1.24
N ARG A 152 14.38 12.04 -1.49
CA ARG A 152 15.20 11.35 -0.49
C ARG A 152 16.49 12.08 -0.16
N ARG A 153 17.04 12.84 -1.11
CA ARG A 153 18.24 13.66 -0.91
C ARG A 153 17.94 14.94 -0.13
N GLN A 154 16.67 15.31 0.02
CA GLN A 154 16.31 16.46 0.83
C GLN A 154 16.48 16.17 2.33
N PRO A 155 16.90 17.17 3.12
CA PRO A 155 16.99 17.05 4.57
C PRO A 155 15.64 16.62 5.16
N ARG A 156 15.65 15.63 6.06
CA ARG A 156 14.46 15.09 6.73
C ARG A 156 13.62 16.17 7.42
N VAL A 157 14.24 17.25 7.89
CA VAL A 157 13.59 18.41 8.50
C VAL A 157 12.71 19.16 7.50
N ALA A 158 13.19 19.38 6.27
CA ALA A 158 12.41 20.03 5.20
C ALA A 158 11.20 19.18 4.79
N ARG A 159 11.37 17.86 4.77
CA ARG A 159 10.29 16.90 4.49
C ARG A 159 9.24 16.84 5.61
N ARG A 160 9.66 16.86 6.88
CA ARG A 160 8.77 16.92 8.03
C ARG A 160 7.95 18.21 8.03
N ASN A 161 8.60 19.36 7.86
CA ASN A 161 7.91 20.65 7.81
C ASN A 161 6.94 20.76 6.61
N ALA A 162 7.27 20.16 5.47
CA ALA A 162 6.39 20.14 4.30
C ALA A 162 5.18 19.20 4.48
N LEU A 163 5.34 18.09 5.23
CA LEU A 163 4.27 17.18 5.59
C LEU A 163 3.36 17.77 6.68
N GLU A 164 3.93 18.37 7.73
CA GLU A 164 3.20 19.12 8.76
C GLU A 164 2.41 20.28 8.11
N ALA A 165 3.04 21.09 7.26
CA ALA A 165 2.35 22.15 6.54
C ALA A 165 1.24 21.64 5.59
N ARG A 166 1.32 20.39 5.12
CA ARG A 166 0.25 19.77 4.32
C ARG A 166 -0.88 19.24 5.21
N GLN A 167 -0.56 18.59 6.32
CA GLN A 167 -1.51 18.17 7.34
C GLN A 167 -2.29 19.37 7.87
N ASP A 168 -1.61 20.47 8.23
CA ASP A 168 -2.25 21.70 8.70
C ASP A 168 -3.22 22.29 7.67
N ARG A 169 -2.96 22.13 6.37
CA ARG A 169 -3.87 22.57 5.30
C ARG A 169 -5.06 21.65 5.13
N GLU A 170 -4.86 20.34 5.27
CA GLU A 170 -5.93 19.33 5.22
C GLU A 170 -6.82 19.42 6.47
N GLU A 171 -6.24 19.63 7.65
CA GLU A 171 -6.95 19.85 8.91
C GLU A 171 -7.75 21.15 8.89
N ARG A 172 -7.16 22.28 8.49
CA ARG A 172 -7.91 23.54 8.31
C ARG A 172 -9.05 23.41 7.30
N ARG A 173 -8.88 22.59 6.26
CA ARG A 173 -9.92 22.33 5.26
C ARG A 173 -11.03 21.43 5.82
N TYR A 174 -10.67 20.44 6.63
CA TYR A 174 -11.62 19.58 7.32
C TYR A 174 -12.41 20.36 8.38
N ASP A 175 -11.73 21.20 9.16
CA ASP A 175 -12.35 22.07 10.17
C ASP A 175 -13.31 23.06 9.52
N ALA A 176 -12.90 23.74 8.44
CA ALA A 176 -13.78 24.63 7.68
C ALA A 176 -15.01 23.89 7.13
N TRP A 177 -14.82 22.68 6.58
CA TRP A 177 -15.91 21.86 6.10
C TRP A 177 -16.84 21.38 7.23
N ALA A 178 -16.28 21.02 8.39
CA ALA A 178 -17.05 20.59 9.56
C ALA A 178 -17.85 21.75 10.17
N PHE A 179 -17.29 22.97 10.20
CA PHE A 179 -18.02 24.17 10.60
C PHE A 179 -19.18 24.47 9.65
N ASP A 180 -18.96 24.47 8.33
CA ASP A 180 -20.03 24.68 7.35
C ASP A 180 -21.14 23.61 7.46
N LEU A 181 -20.77 22.34 7.67
CA LEU A 181 -21.73 21.24 7.84
C LEU A 181 -22.57 21.37 9.12
N LEU A 182 -21.96 21.87 10.20
CA LEU A 182 -22.63 22.06 11.50
C LEU A 182 -23.49 23.32 11.53
N ASP A 183 -23.15 24.36 10.76
CA ASP A 183 -23.96 25.58 10.65
C ASP A 183 -25.26 25.33 9.86
N ASP A 184 -25.18 24.52 8.79
CA ASP A 184 -26.34 24.18 7.94
C ASP A 184 -27.28 23.12 8.56
N SER A 185 -26.87 22.40 9.61
CA SER A 185 -27.60 21.23 10.15
C SER A 185 -28.24 21.40 11.53
N VAL A 186 -28.23 22.59 12.12
CA VAL A 186 -28.92 22.86 13.40
C VAL A 186 -30.16 23.75 13.18
N PRO A 187 -31.39 23.19 13.19
CA PRO A 187 -32.58 23.99 13.37
C PRO A 187 -32.52 24.66 14.75
N ALA A 188 -32.49 25.99 14.78
CA ALA A 188 -32.59 26.77 16.01
C ALA A 188 -33.86 26.35 16.78
N PHE A 189 -33.67 25.65 17.89
CA PHE A 189 -34.63 25.33 18.96
C PHE A 189 -36.10 25.65 18.66
N HIS A 190 -36.85 24.64 18.19
CA HIS A 190 -38.30 24.70 18.17
C HIS A 190 -38.85 24.65 19.60
N ARG A 191 -39.17 25.84 20.13
CA ARG A 191 -39.96 26.12 21.35
C ARG A 191 -41.05 25.09 21.67
N ARG A 192 -40.73 24.01 22.41
CA ARG A 192 -41.74 23.16 23.04
C ARG A 192 -41.38 22.89 24.51
N PRO A 193 -42.32 23.15 25.44
CA PRO A 193 -42.07 23.02 26.87
C PRO A 193 -42.09 21.55 27.31
N PHE A 194 -41.22 21.23 28.25
CA PHE A 194 -41.10 19.95 28.93
C PHE A 194 -42.29 19.74 29.87
N VAL A 195 -42.97 18.59 29.74
CA VAL A 195 -44.04 18.14 30.64
C VAL A 195 -43.40 17.63 31.94
N THR A 196 -43.78 18.21 33.07
CA THR A 196 -43.51 17.68 34.41
C THR A 196 -44.61 16.68 34.77
N MET A 197 -44.23 15.48 35.19
CA MET A 197 -45.15 14.51 35.80
C MET A 197 -45.14 14.71 37.33
N LEU A 198 -46.33 14.82 37.93
CA LEU A 198 -46.58 14.69 39.37
C LEU A 198 -46.83 13.22 39.72
#